data_AF-A0ABC8ANQ5-F1
#
_entry.id   AF-A0ABC8ANQ5-F1
#
_cell.length_a   1.000
_cell.length_b   1.000
_cell.length_c   1.000
_cell.angle_alpha   90.00
_cell.angle_beta   90.00
_cell.angle_gamma   90.00
#
_symmetry.space_group_name_H-M   'P 1'
#
loop_
_entity.id
_entity.type
_entity.pdbx_description
1 polymer ?
#
loop_
_entity_poly.entity_id
_entity_poly.type
_entity_poly.pdbx_seq_one_letter_code
_entity_poly.pdbx_strand_id
1 'polypeptide(L)'
;MSQRELVILGTASQVPTKQRNHNGYLLRWDREGLLFDPGEGTQRQMSFAGVAASGITRICITHFHGDHCFGLPGVLGRISLDGALHPVDVYFPASGEVFYERLIDSSAHNRQVELEPHPIGENGELPPPGADFTLRAARLSHPVETFGYRLDEPDSRRFVPERLRELGLSGPVVGELQRRGEVRVGDRTVTLDEVSE
;
A
#
# COMPACT_ATOMS: atom_id res chain seq x y z
N MET A 1 8.44 4.89 -14.05
CA MET A 1 9.48 4.77 -13.00
C MET A 1 8.82 4.11 -11.82
N SER A 2 9.51 3.20 -11.13
CA SER A 2 8.97 2.63 -9.90
C SER A 2 8.92 3.72 -8.82
N GLN A 3 7.74 3.94 -8.23
CA GLN A 3 7.53 5.00 -7.25
C GLN A 3 7.40 4.37 -5.87
N ARG A 4 8.40 4.60 -5.01
CA ARG A 4 8.38 4.21 -3.59
C ARG A 4 8.46 5.48 -2.77
N GLU A 5 7.35 5.90 -2.19
CA GLU A 5 7.26 7.19 -1.49
C GLU A 5 6.24 7.12 -0.35
N LEU A 6 6.64 7.58 0.84
CA LEU A 6 5.74 7.78 1.97
C LEU A 6 5.40 9.26 2.12
N VAL A 7 4.15 9.61 1.87
CA VAL A 7 3.61 10.94 2.09
C VAL A 7 2.90 10.99 3.44
N ILE A 8 3.44 11.78 4.37
CA ILE A 8 2.86 11.97 5.69
C ILE A 8 1.81 13.07 5.62
N LEU A 9 0.53 12.71 5.76
CA LEU A 9 -0.59 13.64 5.69
C LEU A 9 -0.93 14.21 7.07
N GLY A 10 -0.72 13.45 8.14
CA GLY A 10 -0.83 13.94 9.51
C GLY A 10 -0.19 13.02 10.53
N THR A 11 0.07 13.56 11.72
CA THR A 11 0.93 12.94 12.75
C THR A 11 0.48 13.24 14.18
N ALA A 12 -0.66 13.90 14.37
CA ALA A 12 -1.23 14.15 15.69
C ALA A 12 -2.09 12.97 16.13
N SER A 13 -1.98 12.62 17.41
CA SER A 13 -2.85 11.63 18.06
C SER A 13 -3.97 12.34 18.80
N GLN A 14 -5.17 11.76 18.74
CA GLN A 14 -6.45 12.17 19.37
C GLN A 14 -7.00 13.53 18.96
N VAL A 15 -6.19 14.59 19.00
CA VAL A 15 -6.62 15.97 18.74
C VAL A 15 -5.64 16.61 17.76
N PRO A 16 -6.11 17.20 16.64
CA PRO A 16 -5.23 17.86 15.70
C PRO A 16 -4.75 19.19 16.30
N THR A 17 -3.56 19.61 15.88
CA THR A 17 -2.99 20.91 16.26
C THR A 17 -3.01 21.85 15.07
N LYS A 18 -2.64 23.12 15.29
CA LYS A 18 -2.48 24.10 14.20
C LYS A 18 -1.48 23.63 13.13
N GLN A 19 -0.50 22.78 13.50
CA GLN A 19 0.59 22.35 12.63
C GLN A 19 0.50 20.88 12.21
N ARG A 20 -0.31 20.06 12.89
CA ARG A 20 -0.38 18.61 12.67
C ARG A 20 -1.82 18.14 12.62
N ASN A 21 -2.22 17.59 11.49
CA ASN A 21 -3.50 16.91 11.33
C ASN A 21 -3.50 15.57 12.10
N HIS A 22 -4.69 14.98 12.30
CA HIS A 22 -4.86 13.58 12.69
C HIS A 22 -4.05 12.62 11.81
N ASN A 23 -3.87 11.38 12.28
CA ASN A 23 -3.18 10.34 11.53
C ASN A 23 -3.69 10.25 10.08
N GLY A 24 -2.77 9.92 9.19
CA GLY A 24 -3.02 9.83 7.75
C GLY A 24 -1.69 9.70 7.02
N TYR A 25 -1.49 8.58 6.33
CA TYR A 25 -0.23 8.28 5.63
C TYR A 25 -0.53 7.63 4.29
N LEU A 26 -0.03 8.20 3.19
CA LEU A 26 -0.12 7.56 1.89
C LEU A 26 1.22 6.93 1.55
N LEU A 27 1.25 5.60 1.40
CA LEU A 27 2.37 4.89 0.82
C LEU A 27 2.09 4.67 -0.67
N ARG A 28 2.93 5.25 -1.52
CA ARG A 28 2.97 4.97 -2.95
C ARG A 28 3.94 3.82 -3.19
N TRP A 29 3.44 2.78 -3.84
CA TRP A 29 4.20 1.60 -4.22
C TRP A 29 3.89 1.23 -5.66
N ASP A 30 4.70 1.75 -6.57
CA ASP A 30 4.53 1.62 -8.01
C ASP A 30 3.19 2.16 -8.51
N ARG A 31 2.24 1.27 -8.78
CA ARG A 31 0.88 1.63 -9.23
C ARG A 31 -0.13 1.67 -8.10
N GLU A 32 0.29 1.29 -6.90
CA GLU A 32 -0.56 1.17 -5.73
C GLU A 32 -0.43 2.41 -4.84
N GLY A 33 -1.56 2.88 -4.33
CA GLY A 33 -1.62 3.92 -3.31
C GLY A 33 -2.35 3.38 -2.09
N LEU A 34 -1.59 3.11 -1.02
CA LEU A 34 -2.12 2.59 0.24
C LEU A 34 -2.27 3.75 1.22
N LEU A 35 -3.51 4.10 1.54
CA LEU A 35 -3.83 5.13 2.53
C LEU A 35 -4.08 4.47 3.90
N PHE A 36 -3.22 4.78 4.86
CA PHE A 36 -3.35 4.32 6.24
C PHE A 36 -4.02 5.38 7.10
N ASP A 37 -5.03 4.94 7.87
CA ASP A 37 -5.72 5.71 8.91
C ASP A 37 -6.14 7.11 8.46
N PRO A 38 -7.09 7.27 7.53
CA PRO A 38 -7.59 8.58 7.16
C PRO A 38 -8.36 9.24 8.31
N GLY A 39 -7.64 9.89 9.23
CA GLY A 39 -8.22 10.74 10.26
C GLY A 39 -8.87 12.00 9.69
N GLU A 40 -9.70 12.68 10.47
CA GLU A 40 -10.38 13.90 10.03
C GLU A 40 -9.40 14.91 9.40
N GLY A 41 -9.78 15.52 8.26
CA GLY A 41 -8.94 16.47 7.54
C GLY A 41 -7.99 15.85 6.50
N THR A 42 -7.90 14.52 6.40
CA THR A 42 -7.00 13.83 5.45
C THR A 42 -7.16 14.32 4.00
N GLN A 43 -8.38 14.47 3.48
CA GLN A 43 -8.61 14.98 2.11
C GLN A 43 -8.02 16.39 1.86
N ARG A 44 -8.00 17.24 2.89
CA ARG A 44 -7.41 18.58 2.82
C ARG A 44 -5.89 18.50 2.80
N GLN A 45 -5.33 17.61 3.62
CA GLN A 45 -3.89 17.34 3.65
C GLN A 45 -3.39 16.75 2.32
N MET A 46 -4.18 15.89 1.67
CA MET A 46 -3.89 15.40 0.32
C MET A 46 -3.79 16.55 -0.69
N SER A 47 -4.69 17.54 -0.59
CA SER A 47 -4.67 18.72 -1.48
C SER A 47 -3.40 19.57 -1.28
N PHE A 48 -2.93 19.75 -0.04
CA PHE A 48 -1.65 20.44 0.22
C PHE A 48 -0.44 19.65 -0.28
N ALA A 49 -0.50 18.33 -0.19
CA ALA A 49 0.59 17.45 -0.62
C ALA A 49 0.58 17.15 -2.13
N GLY A 50 -0.38 17.67 -2.90
CA GLY A 50 -0.51 17.37 -4.32
C GLY A 50 -0.84 15.89 -4.61
N VAL A 51 -1.54 15.24 -3.68
CA VAL A 51 -1.98 13.85 -3.81
C VAL A 51 -3.34 13.79 -4.48
N ALA A 52 -3.42 13.09 -5.62
CA ALA A 52 -4.69 12.76 -6.28
C ALA A 52 -5.37 11.58 -5.55
N ALA A 53 -6.68 11.67 -5.32
CA ALA A 53 -7.42 10.61 -4.63
C ALA A 53 -7.64 9.39 -5.53
N SER A 54 -7.70 9.60 -6.86
CA SER A 54 -7.80 8.53 -7.86
C SER A 54 -6.60 7.59 -7.92
N GLY A 55 -5.50 7.89 -7.21
CA GLY A 55 -4.37 6.96 -7.05
C GLY A 55 -4.47 6.05 -5.83
N ILE A 56 -5.51 6.18 -5.00
CA ILE A 56 -5.70 5.35 -3.81
C ILE A 56 -6.37 4.05 -4.23
N THR A 57 -5.62 2.96 -4.18
CA THR A 57 -6.11 1.60 -4.50
C THR A 57 -6.52 0.85 -3.24
N ARG A 58 -5.94 1.19 -2.09
CA ARG A 58 -6.17 0.50 -0.82
C ARG A 58 -6.30 1.48 0.33
N ILE A 59 -7.22 1.23 1.24
CA ILE A 59 -7.37 1.96 2.51
C ILE A 59 -7.19 0.97 3.65
N CYS A 60 -6.33 1.30 4.60
CA CYS A 60 -5.97 0.45 5.73
C CYS A 60 -6.28 1.20 7.04
N ILE A 61 -7.28 0.75 7.77
CA ILE A 61 -7.67 1.32 9.07
C ILE A 61 -7.11 0.42 10.17
N THR A 62 -6.16 0.91 10.94
CA THR A 62 -5.55 0.17 12.05
C THR A 62 -6.56 -0.13 13.14
N HIS A 63 -7.39 0.87 13.51
CA HIS A 63 -8.45 0.77 14.49
C HIS A 63 -9.47 1.91 14.39
N PHE A 64 -10.64 1.75 15.02
CA PHE A 64 -11.75 2.71 14.94
C PHE A 64 -11.78 3.73 16.08
N HIS A 65 -10.64 4.37 16.36
CA HIS A 65 -10.68 5.69 17.01
C HIS A 65 -10.87 6.79 15.98
N GLY A 66 -11.54 7.88 16.39
CA GLY A 66 -11.95 8.95 15.47
C GLY A 66 -10.79 9.63 14.75
N ASP A 67 -9.64 9.76 15.41
CA ASP A 67 -8.42 10.32 14.84
C ASP A 67 -7.74 9.42 13.79
N HIS A 68 -8.28 8.23 13.55
CA HIS A 68 -7.81 7.30 12.50
C HIS A 68 -8.83 7.07 11.38
N CYS A 69 -10.12 7.38 11.58
CA CYS A 69 -11.17 7.00 10.61
C CYS A 69 -12.17 8.10 10.23
N PHE A 70 -12.26 9.22 10.96
CA PHE A 70 -13.26 10.26 10.65
C PHE A 70 -13.03 10.99 9.32
N GLY A 71 -11.85 10.86 8.71
CA GLY A 71 -11.57 11.37 7.38
C GLY A 71 -12.04 10.46 6.26
N LEU A 72 -12.34 9.18 6.54
CA LEU A 72 -12.75 8.19 5.56
C LEU A 72 -13.90 8.68 4.66
N PRO A 73 -15.03 9.21 5.17
CA PRO A 73 -16.15 9.61 4.31
C PRO A 73 -15.75 10.69 3.31
N GLY A 74 -14.94 11.66 3.75
CA GLY A 74 -14.45 12.75 2.91
C GLY A 74 -13.48 12.28 1.82
N VAL A 75 -12.60 11.32 2.16
CA VAL A 75 -11.70 10.69 1.18
C VAL A 75 -12.49 9.91 0.14
N LEU A 76 -13.46 9.10 0.55
CA LEU A 76 -14.30 8.31 -0.37
C LEU A 76 -15.13 9.18 -1.32
N GLY A 77 -15.71 10.27 -0.78
CA GLY A 77 -16.38 11.28 -1.60
C GLY A 77 -15.43 11.89 -2.62
N ARG A 78 -14.19 12.20 -2.22
CA ARG A 78 -13.18 12.73 -3.14
C ARG A 78 -12.76 11.72 -4.21
N ILE A 79 -12.58 10.44 -3.88
CA ILE A 79 -12.28 9.38 -4.86
C ILE A 79 -13.41 9.29 -5.90
N SER A 80 -14.67 9.33 -5.46
CA SER A 80 -15.83 9.32 -6.37
C SER A 80 -15.85 10.55 -7.29
N LEU A 81 -15.58 11.74 -6.75
CA LEU A 81 -15.54 12.98 -7.54
C LEU A 81 -14.38 13.02 -8.54
N ASP A 82 -13.23 12.45 -8.18
CA ASP A 82 -12.07 12.35 -9.07
C ASP A 82 -12.28 11.27 -10.15
N GLY A 83 -13.37 10.50 -10.11
CA GLY A 83 -13.77 9.56 -11.16
C GLY A 83 -12.88 8.32 -11.24
N ALA A 84 -12.42 7.80 -10.10
CA ALA A 84 -11.63 6.56 -10.08
C ALA A 84 -12.42 5.40 -10.72
N LEU A 85 -11.78 4.67 -11.66
CA LEU A 85 -12.40 3.60 -12.45
C LEU A 85 -12.05 2.19 -11.95
N HIS A 86 -11.45 2.08 -10.77
CA HIS A 86 -11.05 0.82 -10.16
C HIS A 86 -11.70 0.69 -8.78
N PRO A 87 -11.92 -0.55 -8.30
CA PRO A 87 -12.33 -0.76 -6.92
C PRO A 87 -11.25 -0.28 -5.94
N VAL A 88 -11.66 0.00 -4.71
CA VAL A 88 -10.77 0.32 -3.59
C VAL A 88 -10.94 -0.73 -2.51
N ASP A 89 -9.86 -1.47 -2.21
CA ASP A 89 -9.83 -2.43 -1.12
C ASP A 89 -9.77 -1.69 0.23
N VAL A 90 -10.65 -2.03 1.16
CA VAL A 90 -10.73 -1.38 2.48
C VAL A 90 -10.52 -2.40 3.59
N TYR A 91 -9.36 -2.36 4.22
CA TYR A 91 -8.96 -3.26 5.30
C TYR A 91 -9.20 -2.62 6.66
N PHE A 92 -9.83 -3.35 7.58
CA PHE A 92 -10.15 -2.82 8.91
C PHE A 92 -10.41 -3.95 9.92
N PRO A 93 -10.31 -3.72 11.25
CA PRO A 93 -10.67 -4.70 12.25
C PRO A 93 -12.11 -5.18 12.09
N ALA A 94 -12.34 -6.49 12.06
CA ALA A 94 -13.68 -7.06 11.89
C ALA A 94 -14.67 -6.59 12.98
N SER A 95 -14.20 -6.38 14.22
CA SER A 95 -15.04 -5.82 15.29
C SER A 95 -15.56 -4.40 15.03
N GLY A 96 -14.99 -3.68 14.05
CA GLY A 96 -15.35 -2.33 13.69
C GLY A 96 -16.22 -2.20 12.44
N GLU A 97 -16.74 -3.29 11.90
CA GLU A 97 -17.60 -3.32 10.71
C GLU A 97 -18.77 -2.33 10.82
N VAL A 98 -19.44 -2.27 11.97
CA VAL A 98 -20.53 -1.30 12.23
C VAL A 98 -20.09 0.17 12.10
N PHE A 99 -18.83 0.49 12.41
CA PHE A 99 -18.31 1.85 12.24
C PHE A 99 -17.96 2.12 10.79
N TYR A 100 -17.37 1.14 10.10
CA TYR A 100 -17.11 1.22 8.67
C TYR A 100 -18.39 1.52 7.88
N GLU A 101 -19.45 0.71 8.06
CA GLU A 101 -20.74 0.88 7.39
C GLU A 101 -21.33 2.28 7.64
N ARG A 102 -21.31 2.74 8.90
CA ARG A 102 -21.80 4.08 9.26
C ARG A 102 -20.99 5.19 8.63
N LEU A 103 -19.67 5.05 8.53
CA LEU A 103 -18.80 6.07 7.96
C LEU A 103 -19.00 6.16 6.45
N ILE A 104 -19.02 5.02 5.74
CA ILE A 104 -19.23 5.04 4.30
C ILE A 104 -20.61 5.63 3.99
N ASP A 105 -21.67 5.30 4.74
CA ASP A 105 -23.04 5.79 4.50
C ASP A 105 -23.41 7.06 5.32
N SER A 106 -22.41 7.81 5.80
CA SER A 106 -22.63 8.95 6.71
C SER A 106 -23.29 10.19 6.09
N SER A 107 -23.43 10.25 4.76
CA SER A 107 -24.03 11.38 4.06
C SER A 107 -24.67 10.98 2.74
N ALA A 108 -25.59 11.81 2.24
CA ALA A 108 -26.12 11.65 0.89
C ALA A 108 -25.01 11.96 -0.14
N HIS A 109 -24.47 10.91 -0.77
CA HIS A 109 -23.49 11.04 -1.83
C HIS A 109 -23.80 10.08 -2.99
N ASN A 110 -23.36 10.44 -4.20
CA ASN A 110 -23.35 9.50 -5.31
C ASN A 110 -22.06 8.67 -5.24
N ARG A 111 -22.13 7.45 -4.69
CA ARG A 111 -20.96 6.56 -4.59
C ARG A 111 -20.69 5.96 -5.96
N GLN A 112 -19.73 6.56 -6.68
CA GLN A 112 -19.27 6.03 -7.96
C GLN A 112 -18.10 5.06 -7.81
N VAL A 113 -17.34 5.19 -6.72
CA VAL A 113 -16.27 4.24 -6.38
C VAL A 113 -16.86 2.91 -5.89
N GLU A 114 -16.34 1.80 -6.42
CA GLU A 114 -16.61 0.47 -5.91
C GLU A 114 -15.69 0.20 -4.70
N LEU A 115 -16.26 -0.20 -3.56
CA LEU A 115 -15.51 -0.51 -2.35
C LEU A 115 -15.55 -2.01 -2.10
N GLU A 116 -14.39 -2.61 -1.87
CA GLU A 116 -14.25 -4.00 -1.49
C GLU A 116 -13.84 -4.08 0.00
N PRO A 117 -14.77 -4.40 0.91
CA PRO A 117 -14.46 -4.47 2.34
C PRO A 117 -13.75 -5.78 2.71
N HIS A 118 -12.65 -5.67 3.46
CA HIS A 118 -11.86 -6.79 3.99
C HIS A 118 -11.76 -6.70 5.52
N PRO A 119 -12.78 -7.16 6.27
CA PRO A 119 -12.72 -7.23 7.73
C PRO A 119 -11.64 -8.23 8.19
N ILE A 120 -10.77 -7.80 9.10
CA ILE A 120 -9.63 -8.57 9.60
C ILE A 120 -9.95 -9.11 11.00
N GLY A 121 -9.99 -10.43 11.14
CA GLY A 121 -10.13 -11.11 12.44
C GLY A 121 -8.83 -11.72 12.97
N GLU A 122 -7.87 -12.01 12.10
CA GLU A 122 -6.68 -12.80 12.42
C GLU A 122 -5.41 -12.19 11.82
N ASN A 123 -4.25 -12.64 12.30
CA ASN A 123 -2.95 -12.26 11.72
C ASN A 123 -2.76 -13.01 10.41
N GLY A 124 -2.15 -12.37 9.41
CA GLY A 124 -1.83 -13.04 8.15
C GLY A 124 -1.74 -12.12 6.96
N GLU A 125 -1.65 -12.71 5.78
CA GLU A 125 -1.66 -12.02 4.48
C GLU A 125 -3.07 -11.53 4.14
N LEU A 126 -3.16 -10.37 3.50
CA LEU A 126 -4.42 -9.73 3.13
C LEU A 126 -4.68 -9.85 1.61
N PRO A 127 -5.89 -10.26 1.19
CA PRO A 127 -6.29 -10.30 -0.22
C PRO A 127 -6.72 -8.92 -0.74
N PRO A 128 -6.83 -8.68 -2.07
CA PRO A 128 -6.37 -9.56 -3.13
C PRO A 128 -4.83 -9.53 -3.24
N PRO A 129 -4.19 -10.68 -3.49
CA PRO A 129 -2.81 -10.70 -3.98
C PRO A 129 -2.80 -10.12 -5.39
N GLY A 130 -1.93 -9.14 -5.68
CA GLY A 130 -1.95 -8.50 -7.00
C GLY A 130 -0.96 -7.36 -7.20
N ALA A 131 -0.39 -6.85 -6.12
CA ALA A 131 0.75 -5.93 -6.19
C ALA A 131 2.07 -6.70 -6.16
N ASP A 132 3.16 -6.05 -6.57
CA ASP A 132 4.54 -6.55 -6.43
C ASP A 132 5.03 -6.58 -4.96
N PHE A 133 4.09 -6.72 -4.02
CA PHE A 133 4.31 -6.85 -2.58
C PHE A 133 3.23 -7.72 -1.93
N THR A 134 3.53 -8.26 -0.75
CA THR A 134 2.56 -8.89 0.14
C THR A 134 2.17 -7.92 1.26
N LEU A 135 0.87 -7.68 1.45
CA LEU A 135 0.36 -6.94 2.61
C LEU A 135 -0.05 -7.90 3.71
N ARG A 136 0.40 -7.66 4.94
CA ARG A 136 0.13 -8.50 6.12
C ARG A 136 -0.45 -7.66 7.25
N ALA A 137 -1.38 -8.24 8.00
CA ALA A 137 -1.88 -7.69 9.25
C ALA A 137 -1.36 -8.48 10.46
N ALA A 138 -1.05 -7.77 11.53
CA ALA A 138 -0.73 -8.35 12.83
C ALA A 138 -1.43 -7.58 13.95
N ARG A 139 -2.12 -8.30 14.83
CA ARG A 139 -2.82 -7.75 15.99
C ARG A 139 -1.84 -7.07 16.94
N LEU A 140 -2.19 -5.87 17.38
CA LEU A 140 -1.41 -5.05 18.31
C LEU A 140 -2.08 -4.98 19.69
N SER A 141 -1.31 -4.59 20.70
CA SER A 141 -1.82 -4.32 22.05
C SER A 141 -2.35 -2.88 22.12
N HIS A 142 -3.68 -2.74 22.20
CA HIS A 142 -4.39 -1.45 22.27
C HIS A 142 -5.77 -1.66 22.93
N PRO A 143 -6.45 -0.62 23.46
CA PRO A 143 -7.74 -0.78 24.16
C PRO A 143 -8.90 -1.28 23.29
N VAL A 144 -8.85 -1.02 21.98
CA VAL A 144 -9.78 -1.56 20.99
C VAL A 144 -9.02 -2.49 20.04
N GLU A 145 -9.74 -3.35 19.33
CA GLU A 145 -9.12 -4.22 18.33
C GLU A 145 -8.32 -3.39 17.31
N THR A 146 -7.03 -3.74 17.18
CA THR A 146 -6.07 -2.96 16.41
C THR A 146 -5.13 -3.87 15.66
N PHE A 147 -4.86 -3.53 14.40
CA PHE A 147 -3.88 -4.20 13.56
C PHE A 147 -2.80 -3.23 13.09
N GLY A 148 -1.57 -3.73 13.06
CA GLY A 148 -0.47 -3.12 12.31
C GLY A 148 -0.37 -3.76 10.93
N TYR A 149 0.08 -2.99 9.95
CA TYR A 149 0.27 -3.44 8.58
C TYR A 149 1.74 -3.55 8.25
N ARG A 150 2.10 -4.61 7.52
CA ARG A 150 3.44 -4.82 6.98
C ARG A 150 3.33 -5.06 5.48
N LEU A 151 4.07 -4.27 4.71
CA LEU A 151 4.27 -4.48 3.29
C LEU A 151 5.63 -5.16 3.09
N ASP A 152 5.63 -6.31 2.43
CA ASP A 152 6.84 -7.06 2.10
C ASP A 152 7.01 -7.11 0.58
N GLU A 153 8.05 -6.44 0.08
CA GLU A 153 8.50 -6.58 -1.30
C GLU A 153 9.34 -7.87 -1.43
N PRO A 154 9.14 -8.70 -2.46
CA PRO A 154 10.02 -9.82 -2.73
C PRO A 154 11.47 -9.37 -2.94
N ASP A 155 12.43 -10.20 -2.53
CA ASP A 155 13.83 -9.94 -2.82
C ASP A 155 14.03 -9.76 -4.33
N SER A 156 14.69 -8.67 -4.70
CA SER A 156 15.09 -8.42 -6.09
C SER A 156 16.60 -8.60 -6.22
N ARG A 157 17.03 -9.01 -7.42
CA ARG A 157 18.45 -9.20 -7.75
C ARG A 157 18.86 -8.19 -8.79
N ARG A 158 19.99 -7.53 -8.54
CA ARG A 158 20.63 -6.64 -9.50
C ARG A 158 21.86 -7.33 -10.08
N PHE A 159 21.94 -7.40 -11.40
CA PHE A 159 23.17 -7.87 -12.04
C PHE A 159 24.33 -6.91 -11.73
N VAL A 160 25.46 -7.48 -11.36
CA VAL A 160 26.73 -6.78 -11.18
C VAL A 160 27.44 -6.76 -12.55
N PRO A 161 27.51 -5.60 -13.23
CA PRO A 161 28.04 -5.52 -14.60
C PRO A 161 29.48 -6.04 -14.74
N GLU A 162 30.28 -5.91 -13.70
CA GLU A 162 31.65 -6.40 -13.62
C GLU A 162 31.69 -7.93 -13.68
N ARG A 163 30.88 -8.62 -12.88
CA ARG A 163 30.83 -10.09 -12.83
C ARG A 163 30.32 -10.69 -14.13
N LEU A 164 29.33 -10.05 -14.76
CA LEU A 164 28.88 -10.43 -16.10
C LEU A 164 30.02 -10.33 -17.12
N ARG A 165 30.79 -9.24 -17.09
CA ARG A 165 31.94 -9.03 -17.99
C ARG A 165 33.06 -10.04 -17.75
N GLU A 166 33.38 -10.35 -16.49
CA GLU A 166 34.39 -11.37 -16.13
C GLU A 166 34.04 -12.76 -16.67
N LEU A 167 32.76 -13.09 -16.74
CA LEU A 167 32.27 -14.35 -17.29
C LEU A 167 31.94 -14.28 -18.79
N GLY A 168 32.21 -13.14 -19.45
CA GLY A 168 31.94 -12.94 -20.88
C GLY A 168 30.44 -12.92 -21.24
N LEU A 169 29.57 -12.68 -20.26
CA LEU A 169 28.13 -12.70 -20.43
C LEU A 169 27.62 -11.34 -20.90
N SER A 170 26.94 -11.32 -22.05
CA SER A 170 26.30 -10.10 -22.58
C SER A 170 25.12 -10.43 -23.50
N GLY A 171 24.21 -9.48 -23.69
CA GLY A 171 23.09 -9.61 -24.61
C GLY A 171 22.05 -10.67 -24.18
N PRO A 172 21.46 -11.43 -25.12
CA PRO A 172 20.32 -12.31 -24.86
C PRO A 172 20.54 -13.35 -23.74
N VAL A 173 21.78 -13.79 -23.53
CA VAL A 173 22.13 -14.80 -22.51
C VAL A 173 21.91 -14.29 -21.09
N VAL A 174 22.06 -12.98 -20.84
CA VAL A 174 21.79 -12.36 -19.52
C VAL A 174 20.30 -12.39 -19.23
N GLY A 175 19.46 -12.16 -20.26
CA GLY A 175 18.02 -12.30 -20.13
C GLY A 175 17.57 -13.76 -19.91
N GLU A 176 18.27 -14.72 -20.50
CA GLU A 176 18.05 -16.15 -20.22
C GLU A 176 18.44 -16.49 -18.77
N LEU A 177 19.59 -15.99 -18.29
CA LEU A 177 20.05 -16.16 -16.92
C LEU A 177 19.07 -15.58 -15.91
N GLN A 178 18.51 -14.40 -16.18
CA GLN A 178 17.49 -13.78 -15.34
C GLN A 178 16.22 -14.62 -15.25
N ARG A 179 15.78 -15.24 -16.35
CA ARG A 179 14.55 -16.03 -16.38
C ARG A 179 14.71 -17.44 -15.81
N ARG A 180 15.86 -18.08 -16.05
CA ARG A 180 16.07 -19.50 -15.73
C ARG A 180 16.81 -19.71 -14.41
N GLY A 181 17.45 -18.69 -13.87
CA GLY A 181 18.30 -18.79 -12.69
C GLY A 181 19.71 -19.28 -12.97
N GLU A 182 19.93 -19.93 -14.12
CA GLU A 182 21.22 -20.42 -14.58
C GLU A 182 21.29 -20.50 -16.11
N VAL A 183 22.50 -20.43 -16.67
CA VAL A 183 22.77 -20.65 -18.10
C VAL A 183 24.06 -21.43 -18.30
N ARG A 184 24.14 -22.14 -19.42
CA ARG A 184 25.38 -22.83 -19.82
C ARG A 184 26.21 -21.96 -20.76
N VAL A 185 27.47 -21.72 -20.40
CA VAL A 185 28.45 -20.93 -21.17
C VAL A 185 29.64 -21.84 -21.46
N GLY A 186 29.67 -22.41 -22.66
CA GLY A 186 30.61 -23.48 -22.99
C GLY A 186 30.37 -24.72 -22.11
N ASP A 187 31.39 -25.12 -21.34
CA ASP A 187 31.33 -26.28 -20.45
C ASP A 187 30.90 -25.93 -19.01
N ARG A 188 30.75 -24.64 -18.70
CA ARG A 188 30.40 -24.17 -17.35
C ARG A 188 28.93 -23.77 -17.26
N THR A 189 28.30 -24.08 -16.13
CA THR A 189 27.01 -23.47 -15.73
C THR A 189 27.31 -22.23 -14.89
N VAL A 190 26.68 -21.11 -15.23
CA VAL A 190 26.72 -19.86 -14.46
C VAL A 190 25.35 -19.64 -13.84
N THR A 191 25.28 -19.38 -12.54
CA THR A 191 24.03 -19.12 -11.80
C THR A 191 23.82 -17.61 -11.56
N LEU A 192 22.60 -17.23 -11.21
CA LEU A 192 22.27 -15.84 -10.84
C LEU A 192 23.11 -15.34 -9.68
N ASP A 193 23.36 -16.17 -8.66
CA ASP A 193 24.16 -15.79 -7.48
C ASP A 193 25.58 -15.35 -7.83
N GLU A 194 26.16 -15.93 -8.89
CA GLU A 194 27.53 -15.61 -9.31
C GLU A 194 27.63 -14.22 -9.94
N VAL A 195 26.53 -13.65 -10.45
CA VAL A 195 26.56 -12.41 -11.23
C VAL A 195 25.57 -11.36 -10.76
N SER A 196 24.86 -11.60 -9.66
CA SER A 196 23.92 -10.66 -9.06
C SER A 196 24.18 -10.45 -7.57
N GLU A 197 23.62 -9.37 -7.04
CA GLU A 197 23.53 -9.04 -5.62
C GLU A 197 22.12 -8.56 -5.27
#